data_AF-A0A091KEN4-F1
#
_entry.id   AF-A0A091KEN4-F1
#
_cell.length_a   1.000
_cell.length_b   1.000
_cell.length_c   1.000
_cell.angle_alpha   90.00
_cell.angle_beta   90.00
_cell.angle_gamma   90.00
#
_symmetry.space_group_name_H-M   'P 1'
#
loop_
_entity.id
_entity.type
_entity.pdbx_description
1 polymer ?
#
loop_
_entity_poly.entity_id
_entity_poly.type
_entity_poly.pdbx_seq_one_letter_code
_entity_poly.pdbx_strand_id
1 'polypeptide(L)'
;AEGQGFLIRNTRLEKCIRVSQHETNGVSLTNCKAHSQKQQWSWDLTTRTIISIQTKQCLSAHRVWEYALVKLEPCGNWEHQEWSCSKKGHLTLQSLGFYLTTKEGGHKVFISREKDKFSRWKTLADETICAAAQSPAQWPSKPTQQAVDTPVWIYESK
;
A
#
# COMPACT_ATOMS: atom_id res chain seq x y z
N ALA A 1 12.03 -13.14 -1.60
CA ALA A 1 11.31 -12.53 -0.46
C ALA A 1 9.97 -12.02 -0.96
N GLU A 2 8.91 -12.82 -0.79
CA GLU A 2 7.55 -12.35 -1.02
C GLU A 2 7.17 -11.48 0.17
N GLY A 3 7.39 -10.17 0.04
CA GLY A 3 6.97 -9.20 1.04
C GLY A 3 5.45 -9.18 1.09
N GLN A 4 4.88 -9.44 2.26
CA GLN A 4 3.46 -9.24 2.51
C GLN A 4 3.13 -7.76 2.28
N GLY A 5 2.27 -7.48 1.31
CA GLY A 5 1.82 -6.13 1.02
C GLY A 5 0.68 -5.68 1.92
N PHE A 6 0.20 -4.47 1.66
CA PHE A 6 -1.03 -3.95 2.21
C PHE A 6 -2.01 -3.59 1.10
N LEU A 7 -3.28 -3.50 1.46
CA LEU A 7 -4.32 -2.97 0.59
C LEU A 7 -4.46 -1.46 0.80
N ILE A 8 -4.66 -0.72 -0.28
CA ILE A 8 -4.94 0.72 -0.23
C ILE A 8 -6.44 0.92 -0.35
N ARG A 9 -7.10 1.23 0.77
CA ARG A 9 -8.55 1.40 0.90
C ARG A 9 -8.92 2.88 0.91
N ASN A 10 -9.94 3.23 0.13
CA ASN A 10 -10.60 4.52 0.24
C ASN A 10 -11.49 4.54 1.49
N THR A 11 -11.25 5.50 2.39
CA THR A 11 -11.96 5.58 3.68
C THR A 11 -13.43 6.01 3.56
N ARG A 12 -13.84 6.58 2.42
CA ARG A 12 -15.24 6.98 2.21
C ARG A 12 -16.05 5.91 1.48
N LEU A 13 -15.45 5.29 0.46
CA LEU A 13 -16.12 4.30 -0.39
C LEU A 13 -15.93 2.87 0.09
N GLU A 14 -15.04 2.60 1.05
CA GLU A 14 -14.73 1.25 1.53
C GLU A 14 -14.28 0.31 0.40
N LYS A 15 -13.64 0.88 -0.63
CA LYS A 15 -13.13 0.18 -1.80
C LYS A 15 -11.62 0.25 -1.88
N CYS A 16 -11.01 -0.82 -2.37
CA CYS A 16 -9.57 -0.94 -2.49
C CYS A 16 -9.11 -0.74 -3.93
N ILE A 17 -7.92 -0.15 -4.07
CA ILE A 17 -7.23 0.00 -5.34
C ILE A 17 -6.74 -1.39 -5.80
N ARG A 18 -7.01 -1.72 -7.06
CA ARG A 18 -6.49 -2.92 -7.74
C ARG A 18 -5.85 -2.58 -9.07
N VAL A 19 -4.93 -3.43 -9.49
CA VAL A 19 -4.51 -3.55 -10.89
C VAL A 19 -5.72 -3.95 -11.75
N SER A 20 -6.00 -3.18 -12.81
CA SER A 20 -7.10 -3.46 -13.74
C SER A 20 -6.82 -4.72 -14.56
N GLN A 21 -7.88 -5.43 -14.96
CA GLN A 21 -7.78 -6.61 -15.81
C GLN A 21 -8.04 -6.30 -17.29
N HIS A 22 -8.76 -5.22 -17.57
CA HIS A 22 -9.24 -4.88 -18.91
C HIS A 22 -8.45 -3.74 -19.55
N GLU A 23 -7.79 -2.92 -18.73
CA GLU A 23 -7.00 -1.78 -19.20
C GLU A 23 -5.52 -2.07 -18.93
N THR A 24 -4.71 -2.06 -20.00
CA THR A 24 -3.25 -2.20 -19.89
C THR A 24 -2.72 -1.10 -18.98
N ASN A 25 -1.97 -1.50 -17.95
CA ASN A 25 -1.44 -0.61 -16.90
C ASN A 25 -2.52 0.20 -16.15
N GLY A 26 -3.79 -0.16 -16.30
CA GLY A 26 -4.89 0.54 -15.65
C GLY A 26 -4.99 0.21 -14.18
N VAL A 27 -5.57 1.14 -13.42
CA VAL A 27 -5.87 0.98 -12.00
C VAL A 27 -7.36 1.24 -11.78
N SER A 28 -7.99 0.43 -10.94
CA SER A 28 -9.43 0.52 -10.69
C SER A 28 -9.78 0.27 -9.23
N LEU A 29 -11.00 0.62 -8.83
CA LEU A 29 -11.55 0.33 -7.51
C LEU A 29 -12.43 -0.92 -7.51
N THR A 30 -12.32 -1.70 -6.45
CA THR A 30 -13.16 -2.88 -6.22
C THR A 30 -13.35 -3.11 -4.72
N ASN A 31 -14.15 -4.11 -4.36
CA ASN A 31 -14.28 -4.52 -2.96
C ASN A 31 -12.92 -5.04 -2.46
N CYS A 32 -12.57 -4.66 -1.24
CA CYS A 32 -11.32 -5.06 -0.60
C CYS A 32 -11.27 -6.58 -0.42
N LYS A 33 -10.21 -7.21 -0.93
CA LYS A 33 -9.98 -8.67 -0.82
C LYS A 33 -8.57 -8.92 -0.32
N ALA A 34 -8.42 -9.24 0.97
CA ALA A 34 -7.12 -9.40 1.63
C ALA A 34 -6.18 -10.37 0.90
N HIS A 35 -6.71 -11.47 0.35
CA HIS A 35 -5.90 -12.48 -0.34
C HIS A 35 -5.72 -12.22 -1.84
N SER A 36 -6.18 -11.07 -2.36
CA SER A 36 -6.05 -10.77 -3.79
C SER A 36 -4.71 -10.13 -4.10
N GLN A 37 -3.83 -10.86 -4.79
CA GLN A 37 -2.52 -10.36 -5.25
C GLN A 37 -2.61 -9.07 -6.08
N LYS A 38 -3.71 -8.88 -6.83
CA LYS A 38 -3.97 -7.67 -7.63
C LYS A 38 -4.24 -6.42 -6.80
N GLN A 39 -4.48 -6.57 -5.50
CA GLN A 39 -4.73 -5.49 -4.53
C GLN A 39 -3.57 -5.33 -3.55
N GLN A 40 -2.47 -6.07 -3.74
CA GLN A 40 -1.31 -6.02 -2.87
C GLN A 40 -0.34 -4.95 -3.35
N TRP A 41 -0.11 -3.98 -2.49
CA TRP A 41 0.79 -2.85 -2.73
C TRP A 41 1.89 -2.85 -1.69
N SER A 42 3.04 -2.31 -2.07
CA SER A 42 4.13 -1.98 -1.16
C SER A 42 4.46 -0.50 -1.26
N TRP A 43 5.12 0.01 -0.23
CA TRP A 43 5.64 1.37 -0.20
C TRP A 43 7.15 1.33 -0.12
N ASP A 44 7.82 2.07 -0.98
CA ASP A 44 9.27 2.23 -0.93
C ASP A 44 9.62 3.48 -0.13
N LEU A 45 10.34 3.33 0.99
CA LEU A 45 10.66 4.44 1.90
C LEU A 45 11.63 5.45 1.29
N THR A 46 12.53 5.00 0.40
CA THR A 46 13.61 5.80 -0.17
C THR A 46 13.07 6.71 -1.29
N THR A 47 12.29 6.13 -2.19
CA THR A 47 11.71 6.80 -3.36
C THR A 47 10.32 7.36 -3.11
N ARG A 48 9.70 6.99 -1.98
CA ARG A 48 8.31 7.34 -1.61
C ARG A 48 7.29 6.96 -2.68
N THR A 49 7.55 5.84 -3.36
CA THR A 49 6.70 5.32 -4.41
C THR A 49 5.77 4.23 -3.88
N ILE A 50 4.57 4.15 -4.46
CA ILE A 50 3.63 3.06 -4.24
C ILE A 50 3.84 2.04 -5.35
N ILE A 51 4.22 0.82 -5.00
CA ILE A 51 4.60 -0.24 -5.95
C ILE A 51 3.55 -1.35 -5.93
N SER A 52 3.10 -1.77 -7.11
CA SER A 52 2.28 -2.97 -7.28
C SER A 52 3.15 -4.20 -7.03
N ILE A 53 2.80 -5.03 -6.05
CA ILE A 53 3.57 -6.25 -5.77
C ILE A 53 3.50 -7.22 -6.94
N GLN A 54 2.35 -7.26 -7.63
CA GLN A 54 2.11 -8.15 -8.76
C GLN A 54 2.96 -7.77 -9.99
N THR A 55 2.98 -6.49 -10.36
CA THR A 55 3.59 -6.05 -11.63
C THR A 55 4.96 -5.40 -11.44
N LYS A 56 5.37 -5.11 -10.20
CA LYS A 56 6.59 -4.37 -9.86
C LYS A 56 6.67 -2.96 -10.47
N GLN A 57 5.52 -2.42 -10.87
CA GLN A 57 5.38 -1.06 -11.41
C GLN A 57 4.87 -0.10 -10.35
N CYS A 58 5.16 1.18 -10.53
CA CYS A 58 4.80 2.25 -9.63
C CYS A 58 3.45 2.87 -10.01
N LEU A 59 2.66 3.26 -9.00
CA LEU A 59 1.46 4.07 -9.18
C LEU A 59 1.88 5.47 -9.59
N SER A 60 1.49 5.87 -10.79
CA SER A 60 1.94 7.09 -11.45
C SER A 60 0.78 7.93 -11.95
N ALA A 61 0.92 9.25 -11.87
CA ALA A 61 0.07 10.20 -12.56
C ALA A 61 0.68 10.58 -13.92
N HIS A 62 0.55 9.72 -14.92
CA HIS A 62 1.15 9.90 -16.27
C HIS A 62 0.92 11.30 -16.89
N ARG A 63 -0.27 11.88 -16.64
CA ARG A 63 -0.66 13.20 -17.08
C ARG A 63 -1.00 14.05 -15.87
N VAL A 64 -0.51 15.28 -15.84
CA VAL A 64 -0.63 16.17 -14.67
C VAL A 64 -1.64 17.28 -14.95
N TRP A 65 -2.92 16.92 -14.87
CA TRP A 65 -4.01 17.87 -14.89
C TRP A 65 -5.17 17.36 -14.05
N GLU A 66 -6.13 18.24 -13.79
CA GLU A 66 -7.29 17.93 -12.96
C GLU A 66 -8.07 16.73 -13.51
N TYR A 67 -8.29 15.72 -12.66
CA TYR A 67 -8.98 14.46 -12.99
C TYR A 67 -8.23 13.51 -13.93
N ALA A 68 -6.93 13.69 -14.14
CA ALA A 68 -6.11 12.72 -14.87
C ALA A 68 -6.07 11.37 -14.14
N LEU A 69 -6.26 10.28 -14.90
CA LEU A 69 -6.25 8.92 -14.35
C LEU A 69 -4.84 8.51 -13.93
N VAL A 70 -4.74 7.83 -12.78
CA VAL A 70 -3.49 7.16 -12.39
C VAL A 70 -3.36 5.82 -13.09
N LYS A 71 -2.12 5.44 -13.37
CA LYS A 71 -1.75 4.21 -14.08
C LYS A 71 -0.52 3.58 -13.43
N LEU A 72 -0.20 2.38 -13.87
CA LEU A 72 1.05 1.70 -13.56
C LEU A 72 2.10 2.08 -14.59
N GLU A 73 3.27 2.49 -14.13
CA GLU A 73 4.41 2.81 -14.98
C GLU A 73 5.69 2.20 -14.41
N PRO A 74 6.75 2.05 -15.24
CA PRO A 74 8.07 1.74 -14.72
C PRO A 74 8.45 2.73 -13.59
N CYS A 75 8.99 2.20 -12.50
CA CYS A 75 9.43 3.01 -11.38
C CYS A 75 10.65 3.86 -11.77
N GLY A 76 10.70 5.10 -11.29
CA GLY A 76 11.83 6.01 -11.51
C GLY A 76 11.45 7.40 -11.98
N ASN A 77 10.17 7.64 -12.31
CA ASN A 77 9.67 8.97 -12.62
C ASN A 77 9.23 9.69 -11.33
N TRP A 78 10.19 10.24 -10.60
CA TRP A 78 9.96 10.91 -9.31
C TRP A 78 8.87 11.99 -9.36
N GLU A 79 8.81 12.80 -10.42
CA GLU A 79 7.82 13.87 -10.57
C GLU A 79 6.37 13.35 -10.54
N HIS A 80 6.12 12.17 -11.11
CA HIS A 80 4.79 11.57 -11.22
C HIS A 80 4.50 10.42 -10.25
N GLN A 81 5.50 10.00 -9.46
CA GLN A 81 5.44 8.79 -8.63
C GLN A 81 5.82 9.02 -7.16
N GLU A 82 6.34 10.18 -6.78
CA GLU A 82 6.67 10.50 -5.38
C GLU A 82 5.42 10.91 -4.62
N TRP A 83 4.97 10.08 -3.69
CA TRP A 83 3.77 10.31 -2.88
C TRP A 83 4.13 10.72 -1.45
N SER A 84 3.21 11.43 -0.81
CA SER A 84 3.29 11.77 0.61
C SER A 84 1.94 11.54 1.29
N CYS A 85 1.98 11.26 2.60
CA CYS A 85 0.77 11.03 3.38
C CYS A 85 0.59 12.12 4.42
N SER A 86 -0.65 12.60 4.53
CA SER A 86 -1.06 13.40 5.69
C SER A 86 -1.54 12.51 6.85
N LYS A 87 -1.59 13.08 8.07
CA LYS A 87 -2.16 12.41 9.26
C LYS A 87 -3.59 11.90 9.06
N LYS A 88 -4.39 12.57 8.22
CA LYS A 88 -5.77 12.19 7.90
C LYS A 88 -5.88 11.13 6.79
N GLY A 89 -4.77 10.65 6.24
CA GLY A 89 -4.73 9.64 5.17
C GLY A 89 -4.82 10.22 3.76
N HIS A 90 -4.73 11.54 3.56
CA HIS A 90 -4.61 12.05 2.19
C HIS A 90 -3.28 11.64 1.57
N LEU A 91 -3.34 11.07 0.37
CA LEU A 91 -2.18 10.80 -0.48
C LEU A 91 -1.98 11.95 -1.45
N THR A 92 -0.81 12.57 -1.43
CA THR A 92 -0.48 13.74 -2.24
C THR A 92 0.73 13.45 -3.09
N LEU A 93 0.63 13.70 -4.40
CA LEU A 93 1.74 13.69 -5.34
C LEU A 93 2.65 14.87 -5.02
N GLN A 94 3.82 14.59 -4.45
CA GLN A 94 4.64 15.56 -3.72
C GLN A 94 5.09 16.72 -4.60
N SER A 95 5.58 16.42 -5.81
CA SER A 95 6.14 17.42 -6.72
C SER A 95 5.09 18.36 -7.32
N LEU A 96 3.82 17.94 -7.38
CA LEU A 96 2.79 18.61 -8.18
C LEU A 96 1.57 19.07 -7.36
N GLY A 97 1.49 18.66 -6.10
CA GLY A 97 0.46 19.10 -5.16
C GLY A 97 -0.94 18.56 -5.47
N PHE A 98 -1.05 17.48 -6.24
CA PHE A 98 -2.32 16.82 -6.50
C PHE A 98 -2.58 15.71 -5.49
N TYR A 99 -3.83 15.53 -5.10
CA TYR A 99 -4.26 14.43 -4.26
C TYR A 99 -4.71 13.24 -5.10
N LEU A 100 -4.33 12.02 -4.68
CA LEU A 100 -4.95 10.82 -5.20
C LEU A 100 -6.40 10.79 -4.73
N THR A 101 -7.35 10.68 -5.64
CA THR A 101 -8.77 10.75 -5.30
C THR A 101 -9.61 9.80 -6.16
N THR A 102 -10.88 9.71 -5.81
CA THR A 102 -11.90 8.98 -6.53
C THR A 102 -13.23 9.72 -6.41
N LYS A 103 -14.29 9.16 -7.00
CA LYS A 103 -15.64 9.72 -6.91
C LYS A 103 -16.66 8.64 -6.60
N GLU A 104 -17.75 9.07 -5.98
CA GLU A 104 -18.92 8.23 -5.74
C GLU A 104 -19.47 7.65 -7.05
N GLY A 105 -19.93 6.39 -6.99
CA GLY A 105 -20.39 5.64 -8.17
C GLY A 105 -19.29 5.25 -9.19
N GLY A 106 -18.07 5.77 -9.04
CA GLY A 106 -16.95 5.48 -9.93
C GLY A 106 -16.16 4.22 -9.57
N HIS A 107 -15.43 3.69 -10.55
CA HIS A 107 -14.41 2.64 -10.37
C HIS A 107 -13.00 3.12 -10.73
N LYS A 108 -12.85 4.42 -10.99
CA LYS A 108 -11.60 5.04 -11.44
C LYS A 108 -10.90 5.76 -10.29
N VAL A 109 -9.59 5.78 -10.36
CA VAL A 109 -8.72 6.55 -9.46
C VAL A 109 -8.02 7.60 -10.32
N PHE A 110 -7.97 8.83 -9.83
CA PHE A 110 -7.44 9.98 -10.55
C PHE A 110 -6.78 10.95 -9.59
N ILE A 111 -6.08 11.94 -10.12
CA ILE A 111 -5.51 13.04 -9.35
C ILE A 111 -6.42 14.29 -9.39
N SER A 112 -6.47 15.05 -8.31
CA SER A 112 -7.25 16.29 -8.21
C SER A 112 -6.58 17.27 -7.24
N ARG A 113 -6.74 18.58 -7.44
CA ARG A 113 -6.31 19.59 -6.47
C ARG A 113 -7.22 19.65 -5.23
N GLU A 114 -8.40 19.04 -5.30
CA GLU A 114 -9.35 19.03 -4.20
C GLU A 114 -8.91 18.08 -3.09
N LYS A 115 -8.85 18.65 -1.88
CA LYS A 115 -8.58 17.91 -0.66
C LYS A 115 -9.88 17.64 0.08
N ASP A 116 -10.43 16.44 -0.11
CA ASP A 116 -11.76 16.09 0.37
C ASP A 116 -11.84 14.71 1.08
N LYS A 117 -13.05 14.19 1.29
CA LYS A 117 -13.25 12.86 1.89
C LYS A 117 -12.87 11.70 0.95
N PHE A 118 -12.92 11.89 -0.37
CA PHE A 118 -12.61 10.85 -1.35
C PHE A 118 -11.12 10.74 -1.66
N SER A 119 -10.33 11.75 -1.29
CA SER A 119 -8.87 11.73 -1.37
C SER A 119 -8.16 11.08 -0.17
N ARG A 120 -8.91 10.46 0.76
CA ARG A 120 -8.37 9.80 1.95
C ARG A 120 -8.24 8.29 1.78
N TRP A 121 -7.02 7.82 1.92
CA TRP A 121 -6.61 6.44 1.72
C TRP A 121 -5.87 5.91 2.96
N LYS A 122 -6.19 4.68 3.33
CA LYS A 122 -5.62 3.99 4.48
C LYS A 122 -5.44 2.52 4.18
N THR A 123 -4.69 1.82 5.02
CA THR A 123 -4.66 0.36 4.99
C THR A 123 -5.95 -0.23 5.58
N LEU A 124 -6.07 -1.56 5.53
CA LEU A 124 -7.15 -2.26 6.25
C LEU A 124 -7.01 -2.16 7.77
N ALA A 125 -5.80 -1.94 8.29
CA ALA A 125 -5.54 -1.72 9.70
C ALA A 125 -5.77 -0.25 10.14
N ASP A 126 -6.41 0.56 9.28
CA ASP A 126 -6.67 1.99 9.50
C ASP A 126 -5.42 2.89 9.67
N GLU A 127 -4.26 2.38 9.30
CA GLU A 127 -2.99 3.11 9.25
C GLU A 127 -2.90 3.97 7.98
N THR A 128 -2.10 5.04 8.03
CA THR A 128 -1.75 5.77 6.81
C THR A 128 -0.82 4.91 5.96
N ILE A 129 -0.87 5.09 4.64
CA ILE A 129 -0.05 4.30 3.71
C ILE A 129 1.45 4.42 4.01
N CYS A 130 1.91 5.61 4.39
CA CYS A 130 3.31 5.86 4.74
C CYS A 130 3.71 5.24 6.09
N ALA A 131 2.76 5.06 7.02
CA ALA A 131 3.02 4.39 8.30
C ALA A 131 3.11 2.87 8.14
N ALA A 132 2.27 2.29 7.28
CA ALA A 132 2.29 0.85 6.99
C ALA A 132 3.63 0.37 6.43
N ALA A 133 4.38 1.25 5.76
CA ALA A 133 5.73 0.99 5.28
C ALA A 133 6.79 0.89 6.39
N GLN A 134 6.53 1.55 7.51
CA GLN A 134 7.40 1.59 8.69
C GLN A 134 6.99 0.56 9.72
N SER A 135 5.74 0.07 9.63
CA SER A 135 5.29 -1.07 10.38
C SER A 135 6.06 -2.29 9.88
N PRO A 136 6.97 -2.87 10.68
CA PRO A 136 7.53 -4.16 10.32
C PRO A 136 6.33 -5.10 10.26
N ALA A 137 5.92 -5.47 9.04
CA ALA A 137 4.88 -6.48 8.84
C ALA A 137 5.15 -7.59 9.84
N GLN A 138 4.18 -7.80 10.73
CA GLN A 138 4.15 -8.77 11.79
C GLN A 138 5.00 -9.97 11.39
N TRP A 139 6.25 -10.00 11.84
CA TRP A 139 6.96 -11.27 11.89
C TRP A 139 6.03 -12.16 12.71
N PRO A 140 5.73 -13.39 12.28
CA PRO A 140 5.48 -14.42 13.27
C PRO A 140 6.76 -14.39 14.11
N SER A 141 6.68 -13.73 15.26
CA SER A 141 7.70 -13.84 16.29
C SER A 141 8.01 -15.32 16.39
N LYS A 142 9.30 -15.65 16.24
CA LYS A 142 9.87 -16.98 16.38
C LYS A 142 9.06 -17.85 17.34
N PRO A 143 8.92 -19.17 17.09
CA PRO A 143 8.35 -20.07 18.05
C PRO A 143 9.00 -19.83 19.42
N THR A 144 8.15 -19.59 20.40
CA THR A 144 8.45 -19.42 21.81
C THR A 144 9.61 -20.30 22.24
N GLN A 145 10.61 -19.70 22.87
CA GLN A 145 11.66 -20.42 23.57
C GLN A 145 11.02 -21.38 24.58
N GLN A 146 11.07 -22.68 24.32
CA GLN A 146 11.02 -23.67 25.38
C GLN A 146 12.42 -23.75 25.99
N ALA A 147 12.69 -22.88 26.95
CA ALA A 147 13.71 -23.14 27.95
C ALA A 147 13.14 -24.24 28.86
N VAL A 148 13.53 -25.49 28.61
CA VAL A 148 13.37 -26.55 29.61
C VAL A 148 14.66 -26.52 30.43
N ASP A 149 14.53 -25.96 31.63
CA ASP A 149 15.52 -26.11 32.70
C ASP A 149 15.74 -27.60 33.00
N THR A 150 17.00 -27.92 33.25
CA THR A 150 17.60 -29.24 33.39
C THR A 150 17.08 -29.99 34.64
N PRO A 151 17.33 -31.31 34.75
CA PRO A 151 18.27 -31.66 35.82
C PRO A 151 19.28 -32.76 35.46
N VAL A 152 20.55 -32.38 35.69
CA VAL A 152 21.63 -33.12 36.35
C VAL A 152 21.35 -34.58 36.73
N TRP A 153 22.19 -35.50 36.26
CA TRP A 153 22.36 -36.84 36.84
C TRP A 153 23.71 -36.91 37.57
N ILE A 154 23.63 -37.18 38.87
CA ILE A 154 24.75 -37.48 39.79
C ILE A 154 24.69 -39.00 40.09
N TYR A 155 25.82 -39.65 39.79
CA TYR A 155 26.44 -40.95 40.12
C TYR A 155 25.72 -41.97 41.04
N GLU A 156 25.83 -43.29 40.77
CA GLU A 156 26.79 -44.20 41.45
C GLU A 156 26.66 -45.70 41.05
N SER A 157 27.84 -46.30 40.86
CA SER A 157 28.38 -47.63 41.23
C SER A 157 27.49 -48.86 41.50
N LYS A 158 27.89 -49.99 40.89
CA LYS A 158 27.89 -51.31 41.55
C LYS A 158 29.09 -52.14 41.09
#